data_AF-A0A514WK48-F1
#
_entry.id   AF-A0A514WK48-F1
#
_cell.length_a   1.000
_cell.length_b   1.000
_cell.length_c   1.000
_cell.angle_alpha   90.00
_cell.angle_beta   90.00
_cell.angle_gamma   90.00
#
_symmetry.space_group_name_H-M   'P 1'
#
loop_
_entity.id
_entity.type
_entity.pdbx_description
1 polymer ?
#
loop_
_entity_poly.entity_id
_entity_poly.type
_entity_poly.pdbx_seq_one_letter_code
_entity_poly.pdbx_strand_id
1 'polypeptide(L)'
;MRKWHRWLSIFFGIFILWIAITGVLSQVAVLWPSGAAAEQVAASPPPGFVCPEGWRCMPPRPQGGMRSLVGLFHHLHSGESFGPVGTVISVLSGLALVFFSFSGIWLYVQMWRFRSKRALAPRWFWK
;
A
#
# COMPACT_ATOMS: atom_id res chain seq x y z
N MET A 1 -9.85 -14.53 -24.24
CA MET A 1 -8.79 -14.40 -23.21
C MET A 1 -7.93 -13.15 -23.38
N ARG A 2 -7.19 -12.94 -24.49
CA ARG A 2 -6.29 -11.75 -24.64
C ARG A 2 -7.00 -10.40 -24.60
N LYS A 3 -8.14 -10.24 -25.30
CA LYS A 3 -8.92 -8.98 -25.32
C LYS A 3 -9.41 -8.61 -23.92
N TRP A 4 -10.02 -9.55 -23.21
CA TRP A 4 -10.53 -9.37 -21.84
C TRP A 4 -9.42 -9.07 -20.84
N HIS A 5 -8.32 -9.84 -20.86
CA HIS A 5 -7.16 -9.57 -20.02
C HIS A 5 -6.62 -8.15 -20.27
N ARG A 6 -6.45 -7.74 -21.54
CA ARG A 6 -5.94 -6.40 -21.87
C ARG A 6 -6.81 -5.27 -21.30
N TRP A 7 -8.12 -5.33 -21.50
CA TRP A 7 -9.02 -4.27 -21.03
C TRP A 7 -9.15 -4.24 -19.50
N LEU A 8 -9.24 -5.41 -18.86
CA LEU A 8 -9.28 -5.49 -17.39
C LEU A 8 -7.96 -5.00 -16.78
N SER A 9 -6.81 -5.39 -17.34
CA SER A 9 -5.50 -4.95 -16.86
C SER A 9 -5.29 -3.45 -17.04
N ILE A 10 -5.80 -2.83 -18.12
CA ILE A 10 -5.73 -1.37 -18.29
C ILE A 10 -6.58 -0.68 -17.21
N PHE A 11 -7.84 -1.12 -17.06
CA PHE A 11 -8.76 -0.53 -16.09
C PHE A 11 -8.22 -0.64 -14.66
N PHE A 12 -7.97 -1.86 -14.19
CA PHE A 12 -7.46 -2.09 -12.83
C PHE A 12 -6.02 -1.61 -12.67
N GLY A 13 -5.21 -1.58 -13.73
CA GLY A 13 -3.84 -1.07 -13.68
C GLY A 13 -3.77 0.40 -13.27
N ILE A 14 -4.72 1.23 -13.70
CA ILE A 14 -4.82 2.63 -13.29
C ILE A 14 -5.07 2.73 -11.77
N PHE A 15 -6.04 1.97 -11.26
CA PHE A 15 -6.37 1.96 -9.83
C PHE A 15 -5.27 1.36 -8.98
N ILE A 16 -4.63 0.28 -9.43
CA ILE A 16 -3.49 -0.33 -8.74
C ILE A 16 -2.31 0.65 -8.67
N LEU A 17 -2.04 1.40 -9.75
CA LEU A 17 -1.00 2.42 -9.75
C LEU A 17 -1.33 3.54 -8.73
N TRP A 18 -2.57 4.01 -8.71
CA TRP A 18 -3.04 4.98 -7.72
C TRP A 18 -2.87 4.48 -6.28
N ILE A 19 -3.31 3.25 -6.00
CA ILE A 19 -3.21 2.59 -4.70
C ILE A 19 -1.74 2.45 -4.29
N ALA A 20 -0.85 2.07 -5.22
CA ALA A 20 0.58 1.98 -4.97
C ALA A 20 1.19 3.34 -4.63
N ILE A 21 0.87 4.40 -5.38
CA ILE A 21 1.37 5.76 -5.13
C ILE A 21 0.92 6.26 -3.76
N THR A 22 -0.37 6.17 -3.46
CA THR A 22 -0.93 6.62 -2.18
C THR A 22 -0.40 5.81 -0.99
N GLY A 23 -0.17 4.51 -1.17
CA GLY A 23 0.47 3.66 -0.16
C GLY A 23 1.94 4.03 0.09
N VAL A 24 2.70 4.33 -0.97
CA VAL A 24 4.08 4.83 -0.82
C VAL A 24 4.10 6.19 -0.13
N LEU A 25 3.20 7.10 -0.50
CA LEU A 25 3.07 8.41 0.13
C LEU A 25 2.74 8.29 1.62
N SER A 26 1.90 7.33 2.03
CA SER A 26 1.63 7.09 3.45
C SER A 26 2.91 6.68 4.21
N GLN A 27 3.74 5.81 3.62
CA GLN A 27 5.02 5.42 4.21
C GLN A 27 6.01 6.58 4.26
N VAL A 28 6.10 7.38 3.19
CA VAL A 28 6.94 8.59 3.16
C VAL A 28 6.52 9.55 4.25
N ALA A 29 5.22 9.75 4.46
CA ALA A 29 4.71 10.63 5.51
C ALA A 29 5.03 10.13 6.92
N VAL A 30 4.92 8.82 7.17
CA VAL A 30 5.29 8.20 8.46
C VAL A 30 6.80 8.34 8.72
N LEU A 31 7.62 8.07 7.71
CA LEU A 31 9.07 8.06 7.80
C LEU A 31 9.70 9.46 7.73
N TRP A 32 8.92 10.50 7.44
CA TRP A 32 9.41 11.86 7.38
C TRP A 32 9.96 12.32 8.73
N PRO A 33 11.16 12.94 8.80
CA PRO A 33 11.73 13.42 10.05
C PRO A 33 10.81 14.43 10.74
N SER A 34 10.50 14.21 12.02
CA SER A 34 9.98 15.25 12.92
C SER A 34 11.14 15.95 13.61
N GLY A 35 11.10 17.28 13.70
CA GLY A 35 12.06 18.00 14.54
C GLY A 35 11.93 17.58 16.01
N ALA A 36 13.06 17.54 16.75
CA ALA A 36 13.15 17.07 18.14
C ALA A 36 12.12 17.71 19.09
N ALA A 37 11.76 18.98 18.85
CA ALA A 37 10.77 19.71 19.63
C ALA A 37 9.36 19.08 19.58
N ALA A 38 8.96 18.46 18.46
CA ALA A 38 7.65 17.82 18.31
C ALA A 38 7.55 16.48 19.07
N GLU A 39 8.67 15.77 19.23
CA GLU A 39 8.74 14.53 20.01
C GLU A 39 8.75 14.80 21.52
N GLN A 40 9.39 15.89 21.96
CA GLN A 40 9.50 16.26 23.37
C GLN A 40 8.20 16.82 23.96
N VAL A 41 7.42 17.57 23.18
CA VAL A 41 6.11 18.09 23.62
C VAL A 41 5.06 16.98 23.75
N ALA A 42 5.17 15.92 22.94
CA ALA A 42 4.28 14.76 23.08
C ALA A 42 4.62 13.89 24.30
N ALA A 43 5.87 13.88 24.78
CA ALA A 43 6.31 12.94 25.80
C ALA A 43 5.99 13.33 27.25
N SER A 44 5.70 14.60 27.53
CA SER A 44 5.41 15.07 28.89
C SER A 44 3.90 15.18 29.14
N PRO A 45 3.31 14.43 30.09
CA PRO A 45 1.91 14.61 30.45
C PRO A 45 1.69 16.04 31.00
N PRO A 46 0.53 16.67 30.69
CA PRO A 46 0.22 17.97 31.26
C PRO A 46 0.16 17.89 32.80
N PRO A 47 0.49 18.98 33.51
CA PRO A 47 0.51 18.98 34.96
C PRO A 47 -0.84 18.56 35.53
N GLY A 48 -0.83 17.58 36.45
CA GLY A 48 -2.04 17.03 37.07
C GLY A 48 -2.69 15.86 36.31
N PHE A 49 -2.18 15.45 35.15
CA PHE A 49 -2.65 14.25 34.47
C PHE A 49 -2.13 12.98 35.16
N VAL A 50 -3.05 12.19 35.72
CA VAL A 50 -2.79 10.87 36.29
C VAL A 50 -3.51 9.82 35.45
N CYS A 51 -2.78 8.81 34.99
CA CYS A 51 -3.39 7.70 34.26
C CYS A 51 -4.18 6.82 35.26
N PRO A 52 -5.47 6.55 35.04
CA PRO A 52 -6.26 5.71 35.94
C PRO A 52 -5.70 4.28 36.06
N GLU A 53 -5.92 3.63 37.21
CA GLU A 53 -5.46 2.24 37.41
C GLU A 53 -6.09 1.29 36.37
N GLY A 54 -5.25 0.43 35.79
CA GLY A 54 -5.65 -0.51 34.74
C GLY A 54 -5.64 0.07 33.31
N TRP A 55 -5.35 1.36 33.13
CA TRP A 55 -5.30 2.00 31.81
C TRP A 55 -3.86 2.15 31.29
N ARG A 56 -3.71 2.10 29.96
CA ARG A 56 -2.45 2.46 29.27
C ARG A 56 -2.64 3.77 28.54
N CYS A 57 -2.33 4.88 29.21
CA CYS A 57 -2.37 6.20 28.62
C CYS A 57 -1.22 6.35 27.63
N MET A 58 -1.54 6.76 26.40
CA MET A 58 -0.58 7.04 25.34
C MET A 58 -0.62 8.55 25.05
N PRO A 59 0.53 9.20 24.82
CA PRO A 59 0.51 10.59 24.40
C PRO A 59 -0.26 10.77 23.09
N PRO A 60 -0.92 11.93 22.89
CA PRO A 60 -1.58 12.23 21.63
C PRO A 60 -0.56 12.24 20.49
N ARG A 61 -0.97 11.74 19.32
CA ARG A 61 -0.08 11.75 18.14
C ARG A 61 0.29 13.20 17.81
N PRO A 62 1.56 13.49 17.48
CA PRO A 62 1.98 14.83 17.12
C PRO A 62 1.13 15.35 15.95
N GLN A 63 0.44 16.46 16.17
CA GLN A 63 -0.42 17.08 15.17
C GLN A 63 0.42 18.10 14.39
N GLY A 64 0.75 17.78 13.14
CA GLY A 64 1.47 18.70 12.24
C GLY A 64 2.54 18.03 11.38
N GLY A 65 3.06 18.79 10.41
CA GLY A 65 4.06 18.32 9.45
C GLY A 65 3.55 17.21 8.52
N MET A 66 4.46 16.54 7.82
CA MET A 66 4.11 15.51 6.84
C MET A 66 3.33 14.33 7.45
N ARG A 67 3.53 14.03 8.74
CA ARG A 67 2.86 12.94 9.46
C ARG A 67 1.35 13.15 9.61
N SER A 68 0.85 14.39 9.58
CA SER A 68 -0.60 14.62 9.62
C SER A 68 -1.31 14.16 8.34
N LEU A 69 -0.58 14.07 7.21
CA LEU A 69 -1.13 13.63 5.92
C LEU A 69 -1.31 12.11 5.82
N VAL A 70 -0.78 11.33 6.78
CA VAL A 70 -0.91 9.86 6.78
C VAL A 70 -2.38 9.44 6.72
N GLY A 71 -3.25 10.09 7.50
CA GLY A 71 -4.69 9.81 7.48
C GLY A 71 -5.30 10.06 6.10
N LEU A 72 -4.97 11.20 5.47
CA LEU A 72 -5.42 11.52 4.11
C LEU A 72 -4.98 10.45 3.10
N PHE A 73 -3.70 10.08 3.10
CA PHE A 73 -3.18 9.06 2.19
C PHE A 73 -3.83 7.70 2.42
N HIS A 74 -4.12 7.32 3.67
CA HIS A 74 -4.83 6.10 3.99
C HIS A 74 -6.26 6.08 3.43
N HIS A 75 -7.02 7.17 3.57
CA HIS A 75 -8.37 7.25 3.01
C HIS A 75 -8.39 7.25 1.47
N LEU A 76 -7.40 7.90 0.84
CA LEU A 76 -7.23 7.87 -0.62
C LEU A 76 -6.80 6.49 -1.13
N HIS A 77 -5.99 5.77 -0.36
CA HIS A 77 -5.54 4.41 -0.67
C HIS A 77 -6.66 3.38 -0.49
N SER A 78 -7.44 3.47 0.59
CA SER A 78 -8.58 2.57 0.84
C SER A 78 -9.74 2.82 -0.11
N GLY A 79 -9.83 4.03 -0.70
CA GLY A 79 -10.92 4.45 -1.56
C GLY A 79 -12.14 4.96 -0.80
N GLU A 80 -12.06 5.05 0.53
CA GLU A 80 -13.13 5.57 1.40
C GLU A 80 -13.46 7.03 1.10
N SER A 81 -12.49 7.81 0.59
CA SER A 81 -12.74 9.19 0.14
C SER A 81 -13.78 9.31 -0.97
N PHE A 82 -14.04 8.22 -1.72
CA PHE A 82 -15.06 8.15 -2.77
C PHE A 82 -16.30 7.34 -2.32
N GLY A 83 -16.41 7.03 -1.02
CA GLY A 83 -17.51 6.28 -0.43
C GLY A 83 -17.49 4.78 -0.75
N PRO A 84 -18.66 4.11 -0.66
CA PRO A 84 -18.75 2.66 -0.84
C PRO A 84 -18.27 2.17 -2.21
N VAL A 85 -18.53 2.94 -3.26
CA VAL A 85 -18.13 2.59 -4.64
C VAL A 85 -16.61 2.57 -4.78
N GLY A 86 -15.91 3.57 -4.25
CA GLY A 86 -14.44 3.61 -4.27
C GLY A 86 -13.83 2.44 -3.51
N THR A 87 -14.42 2.11 -2.36
CA THR A 87 -13.99 0.96 -1.54
C THR A 87 -14.14 -0.35 -2.30
N VAL A 88 -15.29 -0.57 -2.96
CA VAL A 88 -15.51 -1.77 -3.79
C VAL A 88 -14.51 -1.85 -4.94
N ILE A 89 -14.23 -0.74 -5.63
CA ILE A 89 -13.23 -0.71 -6.72
C ILE A 89 -11.82 -1.02 -6.17
N SER A 90 -11.47 -0.50 -5.00
CA SER A 90 -10.19 -0.78 -4.34
C SER A 90 -10.03 -2.26 -4.01
N VAL A 91 -11.06 -2.88 -3.43
CA VAL A 91 -11.07 -4.33 -3.14
C VAL A 91 -10.94 -5.16 -4.40
N LEU A 92 -11.70 -4.84 -5.46
CA LEU A 92 -11.61 -5.53 -6.74
C LEU A 92 -10.23 -5.36 -7.39
N SER A 93 -9.62 -4.19 -7.25
CA SER A 93 -8.26 -3.91 -7.73
C SER A 93 -7.23 -4.77 -6.99
N GLY A 94 -7.38 -4.93 -5.67
CA GLY A 94 -6.53 -5.82 -4.87
C GLY A 94 -6.66 -7.28 -5.29
N LEU A 95 -7.89 -7.78 -5.49
CA LEU A 95 -8.13 -9.14 -6.00
C LEU A 95 -7.54 -9.34 -7.40
N ALA A 96 -7.70 -8.34 -8.27
CA ALA A 96 -7.13 -8.36 -9.61
C ALA A 96 -5.60 -8.41 -9.57
N LEU A 97 -4.96 -7.62 -8.71
CA LEU A 97 -3.50 -7.63 -8.52
C LEU A 97 -3.03 -9.02 -8.08
N VAL A 98 -3.67 -9.60 -7.06
CA VAL A 98 -3.34 -10.96 -6.58
C VAL A 98 -3.45 -11.98 -7.71
N PHE A 99 -4.56 -11.99 -8.45
CA PHE A 99 -4.76 -12.89 -9.58
C PHE A 99 -3.69 -12.70 -10.66
N PHE A 100 -3.42 -11.44 -11.06
CA PHE A 100 -2.45 -11.17 -12.12
C PHE A 100 -1.02 -11.50 -11.68
N SER A 101 -0.64 -11.25 -10.44
CA SER A 101 0.66 -11.63 -9.88
C SER A 101 0.87 -13.14 -9.91
N PHE A 102 -0.10 -13.93 -9.44
CA PHE A 102 -0.01 -15.39 -9.50
C PHE A 102 0.00 -15.91 -10.93
N SER A 103 -0.88 -15.39 -11.80
CA SER A 103 -0.92 -15.81 -13.20
C SER A 103 0.39 -15.51 -13.94
N GLY A 104 1.01 -14.35 -13.69
CA GLY A 104 2.27 -13.95 -14.28
C GLY A 104 3.43 -14.84 -13.84
N ILE A 105 3.52 -15.14 -12.54
CA ILE A 105 4.52 -16.07 -11.99
C ILE A 105 4.32 -17.47 -12.56
N TRP A 106 3.08 -17.95 -12.62
CA TRP A 106 2.77 -19.25 -13.20
C TRP A 106 3.21 -19.36 -14.66
N LEU A 107 2.91 -18.36 -15.49
CA LEU A 107 3.34 -18.31 -16.88
C LEU A 107 4.87 -18.28 -16.99
N TYR A 108 5.54 -17.51 -16.14
CA TYR A 108 7.00 -17.49 -16.09
C TYR A 108 7.59 -18.87 -15.78
N VAL A 109 7.07 -19.55 -14.75
CA VAL A 109 7.49 -20.91 -14.35
C VAL A 109 7.22 -21.91 -15.47
N GLN A 110 6.04 -21.86 -16.09
CA GLN A 110 5.68 -22.75 -17.20
C GLN A 110 6.70 -22.62 -18.34
N MET A 111 7.04 -21.39 -18.74
CA MET A 111 8.00 -21.14 -19.81
C MET A 111 9.43 -21.53 -19.41
N TRP A 112 9.82 -21.30 -18.16
CA TRP A 112 11.11 -21.75 -17.61
C TRP A 112 11.25 -23.28 -17.70
N ARG A 113 10.21 -24.02 -17.28
CA ARG A 113 10.15 -25.48 -17.37
C ARG A 113 10.22 -25.97 -18.82
N PHE A 114 9.56 -25.28 -19.76
CA PHE A 114 9.64 -25.62 -21.19
C PHE A 114 11.06 -25.44 -21.75
N ARG A 115 11.77 -24.38 -21.38
CA ARG A 115 13.16 -24.15 -21.81
C ARG A 115 14.10 -25.21 -21.25
N SER A 116 13.98 -25.48 -19.95
CA SER A 116 14.77 -26.52 -19.27
C SER A 116 14.58 -27.89 -19.93
N LYS A 117 13.34 -28.29 -20.24
CA LYS A 117 13.06 -29.56 -20.94
C LYS A 117 13.62 -29.64 -22.36
N ARG A 118 13.85 -28.51 -23.02
CA ARG A 118 14.35 -28.43 -24.40
C ARG A 118 15.84 -28.06 -24.48
N ALA A 119 16.55 -28.06 -23.34
CA ALA A 119 17.94 -27.61 -23.23
C ALA A 119 18.19 -26.22 -23.85
N LEU A 120 17.16 -25.36 -23.88
CA LEU A 120 17.30 -24.00 -24.35
C LEU A 120 18.00 -23.18 -23.27
N ALA A 121 18.87 -22.25 -23.69
CA ALA A 121 19.63 -21.42 -22.76
C ALA A 121 18.73 -20.78 -21.69
N PRO A 122 19.03 -20.96 -20.39
CA PRO A 122 18.27 -20.36 -19.31
C PRO A 122 18.53 -18.85 -19.31
N ARG A 123 17.54 -18.08 -19.78
CA ARG A 123 17.60 -16.61 -19.80
C ARG A 123 16.58 -16.06 -18.82
N TRP A 124 17.04 -15.20 -17.93
CA TRP A 124 16.24 -14.56 -16.89
C TRP A 124 15.23 -13.57 -17.46
N PHE A 125 15.65 -12.85 -18.51
CA PHE A 125 14.85 -11.84 -19.20
C PHE A 125 14.68 -12.22 -20.68
N TRP A 126 13.49 -11.91 -21.20
CA TRP A 126 13.13 -12.08 -22.61
C TRP A 126 14.03 -11.16 -23.47
N LYS A 127 14.65 -11.71 -24.52
CA LYS A 127 15.01 -10.97 -25.73
C LYS A 127 14.04 -11.41 -26.81
#